data_AF-A0A1H1BF97-F1
#
_entry.id   AF-A0A1H1BF97-F1
#
_cell.length_a   1.000
_cell.length_b   1.000
_cell.length_c   1.000
_cell.angle_alpha   90.00
_cell.angle_beta   90.00
_cell.angle_gamma   90.00
#
_symmetry.space_group_name_H-M   'P 1'
#
loop_
_entity.id
_entity.type
_entity.pdbx_description
1 polymer ?
#
loop_
_entity_poly.entity_id
_entity_poly.type
_entity_poly.pdbx_seq_one_letter_code
_entity_poly.pdbx_strand_id
1 'polypeptide(L)'
;MEEEYVDDVAEGESLTDEERDALEAADLDPEGVPEKQYSYRALLDEDIDESLADELRRRFSLPWSYESDGDLDRRSSEVRGLADSEREWIAVSGDEDWQSFDYETEDVDVVPREKPDERPYPKPTPVTAVTGVGPDDAEKLAEAGILSAERLATVNAFEVASALDLDVLHVRTWRHNARELLP
;
A
#
# COMPACT_ATOMS: atom_id res chain seq x y z
N MET A 1 -4.00 -11.40 53.59
CA MET A 1 -4.76 -11.24 52.34
C MET A 1 -4.30 -9.92 51.80
N GLU A 2 -3.27 -9.98 50.98
CA GLU A 2 -2.75 -8.91 50.13
C GLU A 2 -1.98 -9.68 49.06
N GLU A 3 -2.64 -9.82 47.91
CA GLU A 3 -2.10 -10.46 46.71
C GLU A 3 -0.97 -9.60 46.18
N GLU A 4 0.25 -10.13 46.18
CA GLU A 4 1.38 -9.53 45.48
C GLU A 4 1.17 -9.80 43.98
N TYR A 5 0.82 -8.73 43.28
CA TYR A 5 0.68 -8.66 41.83
C TYR A 5 2.02 -9.07 41.20
N VAL A 6 2.08 -10.27 40.62
CA VAL A 6 3.17 -10.66 39.73
C VAL A 6 2.94 -9.91 38.42
N ASP A 7 3.79 -8.93 38.16
CA ASP A 7 3.84 -8.18 36.91
C ASP A 7 4.31 -9.13 35.80
N ASP A 8 3.35 -9.68 35.08
CA ASP A 8 3.52 -10.45 33.86
C ASP A 8 3.76 -9.45 32.72
N VAL A 9 5.01 -8.99 32.56
CA VAL A 9 5.40 -8.07 31.48
C VAL A 9 6.56 -8.64 30.67
N ALA A 10 6.18 -9.24 29.54
CA ALA A 10 6.93 -9.38 28.28
C ALA A 10 8.25 -10.18 28.29
N GLU A 11 8.12 -11.51 28.33
CA GLU A 11 9.20 -12.46 28.02
C GLU A 11 9.46 -12.60 26.50
N GLY A 12 9.43 -11.48 25.76
CA GLY A 12 9.48 -11.52 24.30
C GLY A 12 9.86 -10.19 23.69
N GLU A 13 11.09 -9.72 23.92
CA GLU A 13 11.75 -8.66 23.14
C GLU A 13 13.24 -8.48 23.53
N SER A 14 13.90 -9.50 24.07
CA SER A 14 15.33 -9.45 24.39
C SER A 14 16.17 -10.25 23.40
N LEU A 15 17.37 -9.75 23.10
CA LEU A 15 18.39 -10.49 22.35
C LEU A 15 18.92 -11.66 23.18
N THR A 16 19.20 -12.78 22.53
CA THR A 16 19.92 -13.90 23.13
C THR A 16 21.41 -13.59 23.22
N ASP A 17 22.14 -14.27 24.11
CA ASP A 17 23.59 -14.07 24.28
C ASP A 17 24.37 -14.28 22.97
N GLU A 18 23.97 -15.29 22.17
CA GLU A 18 24.58 -15.56 20.85
C GLU A 18 24.38 -14.41 19.86
N GLU A 19 23.20 -13.80 19.85
CA GLU A 19 22.91 -12.65 18.99
C GLU A 19 23.65 -11.41 19.44
N ARG A 20 23.82 -11.22 20.76
CA ARG A 20 24.63 -10.13 21.33
C ARG A 20 26.10 -10.29 20.96
N ASP A 21 26.66 -11.50 21.14
CA ASP A 21 28.04 -11.81 20.77
C ASP A 21 28.29 -11.57 19.26
N ALA A 22 27.33 -11.94 18.40
CA ALA A 22 27.43 -11.73 16.96
C ALA A 22 27.39 -10.24 16.58
N LEU A 23 26.54 -9.44 17.23
CA LEU A 23 26.46 -8.00 17.02
C LEU A 23 27.73 -7.30 17.51
N GLU A 24 28.22 -7.66 18.70
CA GLU A 24 29.47 -7.10 19.25
C GLU A 24 30.70 -7.48 18.41
N ALA A 25 30.73 -8.68 17.84
CA ALA A 25 31.79 -9.09 16.92
C ALA A 25 31.83 -8.28 15.61
N ALA A 26 30.69 -7.67 15.23
CA ALA A 26 30.53 -6.75 14.12
C ALA A 26 30.62 -5.28 14.55
N ASP A 27 31.09 -4.98 15.77
CA ASP A 27 31.17 -3.62 16.34
C ASP A 27 29.80 -2.89 16.40
N LEU A 28 28.69 -3.63 16.39
CA LEU A 28 27.33 -3.10 16.55
C LEU A 28 26.88 -3.18 18.00
N ASP A 29 26.30 -2.09 18.51
CA ASP A 29 25.68 -2.07 19.85
C ASP A 29 24.42 -2.95 19.87
N PRO A 30 24.38 -4.05 20.65
CA PRO A 30 23.21 -4.93 20.70
C PRO A 30 21.93 -4.20 21.13
N GLU A 31 22.05 -3.18 21.98
CA GLU A 31 20.90 -2.43 22.51
C GLU A 31 20.22 -1.59 21.41
N GLY A 32 20.94 -1.27 20.33
CA GLY A 32 20.38 -0.54 19.20
C GLY A 32 19.38 -1.34 18.35
N VAL A 33 19.38 -2.68 18.43
CA VAL A 33 18.44 -3.53 17.68
C VAL A 33 17.00 -3.40 18.20
N PRO A 34 16.69 -3.61 19.50
CA PRO A 34 15.35 -3.39 20.02
C PRO A 34 14.89 -1.92 19.89
N GLU A 35 15.83 -0.98 19.91
CA GLU A 35 15.58 0.45 19.67
C GLU A 35 15.40 0.81 18.18
N LYS A 36 15.56 -0.17 17.27
CA LYS A 36 15.42 -0.02 15.81
C LYS A 36 16.38 1.00 15.22
N GLN A 37 17.56 1.15 15.81
CA GLN A 37 18.61 2.04 15.30
C GLN A 37 19.26 1.48 14.02
N TYR A 38 19.13 0.17 13.78
CA TYR A 38 19.66 -0.51 12.60
C TYR A 38 18.55 -0.93 11.63
N SER A 39 18.88 -0.91 10.35
CA SER A 39 18.06 -1.51 9.29
C SER A 39 18.62 -2.87 8.89
N TYR A 40 17.79 -3.74 8.30
CA TYR A 40 18.24 -5.04 7.79
C TYR A 40 19.46 -4.92 6.89
N ARG A 41 19.49 -3.90 6.03
CA ARG A 41 20.63 -3.65 5.15
C ARG A 41 21.88 -3.21 5.89
N ALA A 42 21.74 -2.34 6.90
CA ALA A 42 22.87 -1.94 7.75
C ALA A 42 23.48 -3.14 8.47
N LEU A 43 22.66 -4.11 8.92
CA LEU A 43 23.18 -5.35 9.50
C LEU A 43 24.02 -6.15 8.48
N LEU A 44 23.53 -6.31 7.25
CA LEU A 44 24.28 -7.01 6.19
C LEU A 44 25.56 -6.29 5.77
N ASP A 45 25.55 -4.95 5.75
CA ASP A 45 26.71 -4.15 5.39
C ASP A 45 27.82 -4.24 6.46
N GLU A 46 27.47 -4.52 7.72
CA GLU A 46 28.38 -4.79 8.84
C GLU A 46 28.70 -6.30 8.99
N ASP A 47 28.58 -7.08 7.91
CA ASP A 47 28.92 -8.51 7.85
C ASP A 47 28.14 -9.40 8.84
N ILE A 48 26.95 -8.98 9.30
CA ILE A 48 26.04 -9.88 10.03
C ILE A 48 25.50 -10.94 9.06
N ASP A 49 25.48 -12.19 9.54
CA ASP A 49 24.93 -13.31 8.77
C ASP A 49 23.49 -13.04 8.33
N GLU A 50 23.17 -13.37 7.08
CA GLU A 50 21.88 -13.06 6.48
C GLU A 50 20.72 -13.69 7.26
N SER A 51 20.87 -14.93 7.74
CA SER A 51 19.81 -15.62 8.48
C SER A 51 19.53 -14.96 9.83
N LEU A 52 20.59 -14.53 10.52
CA LEU A 52 20.49 -13.77 11.77
C LEU A 52 19.86 -12.39 11.53
N ALA A 53 20.31 -11.65 10.52
CA ALA A 53 19.74 -10.36 10.16
C ALA A 53 18.23 -10.48 9.81
N ASP A 54 17.83 -11.56 9.15
CA ASP A 54 16.43 -11.82 8.80
C ASP A 54 15.57 -12.16 10.02
N GLU A 55 16.12 -12.91 10.98
CA GLU A 55 15.49 -13.20 12.27
C GLU A 55 15.29 -11.91 13.09
N LEU A 56 16.34 -11.11 13.25
CA LEU A 56 16.30 -9.83 13.95
C LEU A 56 15.30 -8.87 13.31
N ARG A 57 15.28 -8.77 11.96
CA ARG A 57 14.30 -7.94 11.25
C ARG A 57 12.87 -8.36 11.55
N ARG A 58 12.58 -9.66 11.50
CA ARG A 58 11.21 -10.18 11.73
C ARG A 58 10.79 -9.99 13.18
N ARG A 59 11.68 -10.25 14.14
CA ARG A 59 11.38 -10.18 15.57
C ARG A 59 11.24 -8.75 16.06
N PHE A 60 12.19 -7.87 15.71
CA PHE A 60 12.19 -6.47 16.15
C PHE A 60 11.52 -5.52 15.16
N SER A 61 10.95 -6.05 14.06
CA SER A 61 10.32 -5.25 13.00
C SER A 61 11.23 -4.14 12.47
N LEU A 62 12.49 -4.46 12.22
CA LEU A 62 13.48 -3.49 11.73
C LEU A 62 13.11 -3.01 10.31
N PRO A 63 13.38 -1.75 9.96
CA PRO A 63 13.22 -1.27 8.59
C PRO A 63 14.16 -2.03 7.64
N TRP A 64 13.76 -2.20 6.38
CA TRP A 64 14.59 -2.88 5.38
C TRP A 64 15.89 -2.11 5.10
N SER A 65 15.77 -0.79 4.95
CA SER A 65 16.86 0.18 4.85
C SER A 65 16.34 1.51 5.38
N TYR A 66 17.20 2.33 5.98
CA TYR A 66 16.92 3.77 6.06
C TYR A 66 17.06 4.34 4.64
N GLU A 67 16.19 5.28 4.25
CA GLU A 67 16.27 5.98 2.97
C GLU A 67 17.72 6.42 2.72
N SER A 68 18.38 5.81 1.73
CA SER A 68 19.71 6.24 1.29
C SER A 68 19.61 6.79 -0.12
N ASP A 69 19.76 8.11 -0.23
CA ASP A 69 20.30 8.76 -1.41
C ASP A 69 21.55 7.98 -1.87
N GLY A 70 21.40 7.06 -2.83
CA GLY A 70 22.52 6.29 -3.41
C GLY A 70 22.33 4.77 -3.53
N ASP A 71 21.31 4.15 -2.93
CA ASP A 71 21.10 2.70 -3.09
C ASP A 71 20.61 2.29 -4.50
N LEU A 72 20.00 3.23 -5.22
CA LEU A 72 19.43 2.96 -6.54
C LEU A 72 20.50 2.67 -7.61
N ASP A 73 21.62 3.41 -7.62
CA ASP A 73 22.71 3.26 -8.59
C ASP A 73 23.38 1.89 -8.52
N ARG A 74 23.67 1.43 -7.30
CA ARG A 74 24.30 0.12 -7.10
C ARG A 74 23.38 -1.01 -7.54
N ARG A 75 22.11 -0.99 -7.10
CA ARG A 75 21.15 -2.04 -7.49
C ARG A 75 20.86 -2.04 -8.99
N SER A 76 20.88 -0.89 -9.65
CA SER A 76 20.77 -0.79 -11.11
C SER A 76 21.86 -1.61 -11.82
N SER A 77 23.08 -1.61 -11.29
CA SER A 77 24.22 -2.36 -11.86
C SER A 77 24.17 -3.88 -11.63
N GLU A 78 23.49 -4.35 -10.58
CA GLU A 78 23.39 -5.78 -10.23
C GLU A 78 22.24 -6.52 -10.95
N VAL A 79 21.33 -5.79 -11.62
CA VAL A 79 20.28 -6.41 -12.44
C VAL A 79 20.88 -6.99 -13.72
N ARG A 80 21.15 -8.30 -13.71
CA ARG A 80 21.39 -9.07 -14.94
C ARG A 80 20.07 -9.21 -15.70
N GLY A 81 20.02 -8.66 -16.92
CA GLY A 81 18.86 -8.80 -17.83
C GLY A 81 18.38 -7.51 -18.49
N LEU A 82 18.98 -6.35 -18.19
CA LEU A 82 18.65 -5.10 -18.86
C LEU A 82 19.05 -5.16 -20.35
N ALA A 83 18.05 -5.03 -21.22
CA ALA A 83 18.25 -4.90 -22.67
C ALA A 83 18.93 -3.55 -22.98
N ASP A 84 19.64 -3.44 -24.11
CA ASP A 84 20.45 -2.25 -24.44
C ASP A 84 19.64 -0.94 -24.46
N SER A 85 18.37 -1.02 -24.87
CA SER A 85 17.43 0.11 -24.82
C SER A 85 17.15 0.63 -23.41
N GLU A 86 17.27 -0.21 -22.39
CA GLU A 86 17.00 0.15 -21.00
C GLU A 86 18.25 0.74 -20.32
N ARG A 87 19.46 0.31 -20.73
CA ARG A 87 20.72 0.92 -20.26
C ARG A 87 20.93 2.33 -20.81
N GLU A 88 20.50 2.59 -22.04
CA GLU A 88 20.58 3.92 -22.64
C GLU A 88 19.72 4.94 -21.88
N TRP A 89 18.56 4.52 -21.37
CA TRP A 89 17.67 5.36 -20.56
C TRP A 89 18.22 5.70 -19.18
N ILE A 90 18.95 4.78 -18.55
CA ILE A 90 19.61 5.02 -17.25
C ILE A 90 20.76 6.03 -17.41
N ALA A 91 21.56 5.91 -18.47
CA ALA A 91 22.67 6.83 -18.72
C ALA A 91 22.21 8.28 -18.95
N VAL A 92 21.04 8.49 -19.57
CA VAL A 92 20.45 9.82 -19.77
C VAL A 92 19.88 10.41 -18.46
N SER A 93 19.55 9.56 -17.49
CA SER A 93 18.94 9.97 -16.22
C SER A 93 19.95 10.15 -15.09
N GLY A 94 21.22 9.80 -15.31
CA GLY A 94 22.29 9.86 -14.30
C GLY A 94 23.03 11.20 -14.22
N ASP A 95 22.77 12.14 -15.14
CA ASP A 95 23.33 13.49 -15.06
C ASP A 95 22.49 14.34 -14.08
N GLU A 96 23.16 14.99 -13.11
CA GLU A 96 22.55 15.89 -12.11
C GLU A 96 21.91 17.15 -12.74
N ASP A 97 21.98 17.30 -14.07
CA ASP A 97 21.29 18.33 -14.85
C ASP A 97 19.79 18.36 -14.55
N TRP A 98 19.17 17.23 -14.18
CA TRP A 98 17.77 17.18 -13.76
C TRP A 98 17.45 18.01 -12.50
N GLN A 99 18.45 18.41 -11.71
CA GLN A 99 18.32 19.27 -10.52
C GLN A 99 18.68 20.74 -10.78
N SER A 100 19.24 21.08 -11.96
CA SER A 100 19.83 22.42 -12.22
C SER A 100 18.97 23.34 -13.10
N PHE A 101 17.76 22.96 -13.47
CA PHE A 101 16.92 23.81 -14.31
C PHE A 101 16.32 24.98 -13.50
N ASP A 102 17.04 26.11 -13.45
CA ASP A 102 16.39 27.41 -13.38
C ASP A 102 15.64 27.56 -14.71
N TYR A 103 14.32 27.32 -14.67
CA TYR A 103 13.47 27.35 -15.84
C TYR A 103 13.37 28.79 -16.36
N GLU A 104 14.29 29.18 -17.25
CA GLU A 104 13.97 30.19 -18.24
C GLU A 104 12.92 29.55 -19.15
N THR A 105 11.66 29.94 -18.94
CA THR A 105 10.51 29.43 -19.69
C THR A 105 10.61 29.92 -21.12
N GLU A 106 11.44 29.28 -21.93
CA GLU A 106 11.33 29.38 -23.38
C GLU A 106 9.99 28.73 -23.75
N ASP A 107 9.15 29.48 -24.47
CA ASP A 107 7.87 29.01 -25.02
C ASP A 107 8.12 27.81 -25.95
N VAL A 108 8.19 26.62 -25.37
CA VAL A 108 8.17 25.38 -26.12
C VAL A 108 6.74 25.24 -26.65
N ASP A 109 6.57 25.21 -27.97
CA ASP A 109 5.29 24.93 -28.62
C ASP A 109 4.84 23.51 -28.24
N VAL A 110 4.16 23.40 -27.10
CA VAL A 110 3.57 22.16 -26.60
C VAL A 110 2.45 21.80 -27.56
N VAL A 111 2.69 20.81 -28.43
CA VAL A 111 1.62 20.21 -29.24
C VAL A 111 0.58 19.66 -28.26
N PRO A 112 -0.65 20.21 -28.19
CA PRO A 112 -1.64 19.73 -27.24
C PRO A 112 -2.05 18.32 -27.66
N ARG A 113 -1.60 17.32 -26.89
CA ARG A 113 -2.13 15.97 -27.02
C ARG A 113 -3.59 16.02 -26.60
N GLU A 114 -4.51 15.78 -27.54
CA GLU A 114 -5.93 15.59 -27.23
C GLU A 114 -6.04 14.51 -26.14
N LYS A 115 -6.40 14.94 -24.93
CA LYS A 115 -6.80 14.03 -23.87
C LYS A 115 -8.20 13.56 -24.25
N PRO A 116 -8.42 12.26 -24.52
CA PRO A 116 -9.80 11.79 -24.64
C PRO A 116 -10.52 12.12 -23.32
N ASP A 117 -11.70 12.74 -23.41
CA ASP A 117 -12.45 13.22 -22.25
C ASP A 117 -12.77 12.09 -21.23
N GLU A 118 -12.78 10.83 -21.68
CA GLU A 118 -13.06 9.68 -20.82
C GLU A 118 -12.34 8.41 -21.32
N ARG A 119 -11.80 7.59 -20.40
CA ARG A 119 -11.30 6.25 -20.73
C ARG A 119 -12.50 5.34 -21.05
N PRO A 120 -12.40 4.42 -22.03
CA PRO A 120 -13.45 3.46 -22.34
C PRO A 120 -13.52 2.36 -21.27
N TYR A 121 -13.98 2.71 -20.08
CA TYR A 121 -14.52 1.73 -19.13
C TYR A 121 -16.01 1.60 -19.39
N PRO A 122 -16.58 0.38 -19.37
CA PRO A 122 -18.03 0.25 -19.40
C PRO A 122 -18.61 1.05 -18.25
N LYS A 123 -19.61 1.88 -18.54
CA LYS A 123 -20.32 2.62 -17.49
C LYS A 123 -20.95 1.60 -16.55
N PRO A 124 -20.87 1.82 -15.22
CA PRO A 124 -21.46 0.90 -14.25
C PRO A 124 -22.95 0.72 -14.53
N THR A 125 -23.47 -0.46 -14.24
CA THR A 125 -24.88 -0.77 -14.49
C THR A 125 -25.74 0.11 -13.58
N PRO A 126 -26.61 0.98 -14.12
CA PRO A 126 -27.36 1.94 -13.30
C PRO A 126 -28.31 1.22 -12.33
N VAL A 127 -28.53 1.77 -11.14
CA VAL A 127 -29.41 1.16 -10.12
C VAL A 127 -30.85 0.99 -10.61
N THR A 128 -31.30 1.82 -11.55
CA THR A 128 -32.61 1.73 -12.20
C THR A 128 -32.76 0.51 -13.12
N ALA A 129 -31.67 -0.17 -13.48
CA ALA A 129 -31.72 -1.43 -14.21
C ALA A 129 -32.06 -2.63 -13.30
N VAL A 130 -31.99 -2.46 -11.97
CA VAL A 130 -32.28 -3.53 -11.01
C VAL A 130 -33.78 -3.75 -10.91
N THR A 131 -34.22 -4.98 -11.23
CA THR A 131 -35.63 -5.37 -11.17
C THR A 131 -36.24 -5.06 -9.80
N GLY A 132 -37.39 -4.38 -9.81
CA GLY A 132 -38.14 -4.03 -8.61
C GLY A 132 -37.73 -2.71 -7.96
N VAL A 133 -36.65 -2.04 -8.41
CA VAL A 133 -36.32 -0.68 -8.00
C VAL A 133 -37.15 0.31 -8.82
N GLY A 134 -38.07 1.01 -8.16
CA GLY A 134 -38.84 2.09 -8.79
C GLY A 134 -38.01 3.38 -8.95
N PRO A 135 -38.51 4.38 -9.70
CA PRO A 135 -37.81 5.66 -9.86
C PRO A 135 -37.63 6.41 -8.53
N ASP A 136 -38.65 6.41 -7.66
CA ASP A 136 -38.57 7.06 -6.34
C ASP A 136 -37.57 6.34 -5.41
N ASP A 137 -37.52 5.01 -5.47
CA ASP A 137 -36.56 4.22 -4.71
C ASP A 137 -35.13 4.41 -5.23
N ALA A 138 -34.97 4.51 -6.55
CA ALA A 138 -33.68 4.82 -7.18
C ALA A 138 -33.16 6.20 -6.77
N GLU A 139 -34.03 7.20 -6.62
CA GLU A 139 -33.66 8.53 -6.14
C GLU A 139 -33.18 8.48 -4.69
N LYS A 140 -33.90 7.80 -3.79
CA LYS A 140 -33.46 7.58 -2.40
C LYS A 140 -32.13 6.82 -2.31
N LEU A 141 -31.94 5.80 -3.15
CA LEU A 141 -30.68 5.07 -3.23
C LEU A 141 -29.55 5.97 -3.75
N ALA A 142 -29.82 6.85 -4.71
CA ALA A 142 -28.87 7.82 -5.23
C ALA A 142 -28.44 8.85 -4.16
N GLU A 143 -29.35 9.34 -3.32
CA GLU A 143 -29.04 10.20 -2.17
C GLU A 143 -28.07 9.52 -1.19
N ALA A 144 -28.14 8.19 -1.08
CA ALA A 144 -27.21 7.37 -0.29
C ALA A 144 -25.89 7.02 -1.01
N GLY A 145 -25.68 7.51 -2.23
CA GLY A 145 -24.52 7.18 -3.07
C GLY A 145 -24.58 5.80 -3.72
N ILE A 146 -25.76 5.15 -3.75
CA ILE A 146 -25.98 3.84 -4.37
C ILE A 146 -26.53 4.07 -5.79
N LEU A 147 -25.66 4.49 -6.71
CA LEU A 147 -26.02 4.83 -8.09
C LEU A 147 -26.00 3.63 -9.06
N SER A 148 -25.42 2.50 -8.64
CA SER A 148 -25.17 1.35 -9.51
C SER A 148 -25.56 0.00 -8.91
N ALA A 149 -25.82 -0.98 -9.77
CA ALA A 149 -26.10 -2.36 -9.39
C ALA A 149 -24.89 -3.00 -8.69
N GLU A 150 -23.67 -2.69 -9.12
CA GLU A 150 -22.43 -3.15 -8.48
C GLU A 150 -22.36 -2.67 -7.02
N ARG A 151 -22.72 -1.41 -6.78
CA ARG A 151 -22.77 -0.86 -5.42
C ARG A 151 -23.88 -1.52 -4.61
N LEU A 152 -25.11 -1.59 -5.16
CA LEU A 152 -26.26 -2.18 -4.49
C LEU A 152 -26.07 -3.67 -4.16
N ALA A 153 -25.33 -4.41 -4.98
CA ALA A 153 -25.02 -5.82 -4.71
C ALA A 153 -24.20 -6.00 -3.43
N THR A 154 -23.35 -5.03 -3.06
CA THR A 154 -22.37 -5.16 -1.97
C THR A 154 -22.80 -4.51 -0.67
N VAL A 155 -23.80 -3.63 -0.66
CA VAL A 155 -24.23 -2.93 0.56
C VAL A 155 -24.82 -3.85 1.63
N ASN A 156 -24.75 -3.39 2.89
CA ASN A 156 -25.51 -3.97 3.97
C ASN A 156 -26.98 -3.55 3.87
N ALA A 157 -27.86 -4.48 3.48
CA ALA A 157 -29.27 -4.20 3.26
C ALA A 157 -30.00 -3.70 4.52
N PHE A 158 -29.58 -4.11 5.72
CA PHE A 158 -30.18 -3.63 6.96
C PHE A 158 -29.81 -2.17 7.24
N GLU A 159 -28.55 -1.81 7.07
CA GLU A 159 -28.08 -0.42 7.26
C GLU A 159 -28.71 0.52 6.24
N VAL A 160 -28.78 0.12 4.97
CA VAL A 160 -29.43 0.93 3.92
C VAL A 160 -30.92 1.09 4.19
N ALA A 161 -31.62 0.01 4.57
CA ALA A 161 -33.03 0.07 4.94
C ALA A 161 -33.27 1.02 6.13
N SER A 162 -32.42 0.94 7.16
CA SER A 162 -32.53 1.80 8.33
C SER A 162 -32.20 3.26 8.01
N ALA A 163 -31.22 3.53 7.15
CA ALA A 163 -30.80 4.90 6.82
C ALA A 163 -31.80 5.62 5.92
N LEU A 164 -32.48 4.89 5.03
CA LEU A 164 -33.39 5.44 4.02
C LEU A 164 -34.88 5.25 4.34
N ASP A 165 -35.18 4.72 5.54
CA ASP A 165 -36.54 4.36 5.96
C ASP A 165 -37.27 3.49 4.90
N LEU A 166 -36.57 2.43 4.46
CA LEU A 166 -37.04 1.47 3.46
C LEU A 166 -37.32 0.10 4.10
N ASP A 167 -38.17 -0.68 3.44
CA ASP A 167 -38.39 -2.07 3.85
C ASP A 167 -37.13 -2.91 3.57
N VAL A 168 -36.58 -3.54 4.61
CA VAL A 168 -35.38 -4.36 4.53
C VAL A 168 -35.53 -5.56 3.59
N LEU A 169 -36.73 -6.12 3.42
CA LEU A 169 -37.01 -7.22 2.49
C LEU A 169 -36.95 -6.73 1.03
N HIS A 170 -37.40 -5.51 0.75
CA HIS A 170 -37.24 -4.91 -0.57
C HIS A 170 -35.76 -4.68 -0.87
N VAL A 171 -35.00 -4.08 0.04
CA VAL A 171 -33.56 -3.84 -0.17
C VAL A 171 -32.78 -5.16 -0.35
N ARG A 172 -33.13 -6.21 0.39
CA ARG A 172 -32.56 -7.56 0.19
C ARG A 172 -32.89 -8.14 -1.18
N THR A 173 -34.13 -7.96 -1.64
CA THR A 173 -34.58 -8.42 -2.96
C THR A 173 -33.86 -7.68 -4.07
N TRP A 174 -33.76 -6.35 -3.98
CA TRP A 174 -33.01 -5.56 -4.96
C TRP A 174 -31.53 -5.91 -4.96
N ARG A 175 -30.91 -6.11 -3.79
CA ARG A 175 -29.52 -6.56 -3.69
C ARG A 175 -29.31 -7.94 -4.34
N HIS A 176 -30.27 -8.86 -4.23
CA HIS A 176 -30.23 -10.14 -4.92
C HIS A 176 -30.33 -9.93 -6.44
N ASN A 177 -31.33 -9.19 -6.91
CA ASN A 177 -31.51 -8.89 -8.34
C ASN A 177 -30.30 -8.15 -8.94
N ALA A 178 -29.67 -7.27 -8.17
CA ALA A 178 -28.48 -6.56 -8.60
C ALA A 178 -27.29 -7.51 -8.82
N ARG A 179 -27.16 -8.59 -8.04
CA ARG A 179 -26.12 -9.61 -8.26
C ARG A 179 -26.33 -10.38 -9.56
N GLU A 180 -27.57 -10.68 -9.91
CA GLU A 180 -27.91 -11.42 -11.13
C GLU A 180 -27.58 -10.63 -12.42
N LEU A 181 -27.35 -9.31 -12.31
CA LEU A 181 -26.93 -8.45 -13.42
C LEU A 181 -25.42 -8.42 -13.64
N LEU A 182 -24.62 -8.98 -12.71
CA LEU A 182 -23.16 -8.89 -12.75
C LEU A 182 -22.55 -10.20 -13.30
N PRO A 183 -21.48 -10.11 -14.10
CA PRO A 183 -20.80 -11.26 -14.69
C PRO A 183 -19.98 -12.09 -13.70
#